data_AF-A0A0D9XXI5-F1
#
_entry.id   AF-A0A0D9XXI5-F1
#
_cell.length_a   1.000
_cell.length_b   1.000
_cell.length_c   1.000
_cell.angle_alpha   90.00
_cell.angle_beta   90.00
_cell.angle_gamma   90.00
#
_symmetry.space_group_name_H-M   'P 1'
#
loop_
_entity.id
_entity.type
_entity.pdbx_description
1 polymer ?
#
loop_
_entity_poly.entity_id
_entity_poly.type
_entity_poly.pdbx_seq_one_letter_code
_entity_poly.pdbx_strand_id
1 'polypeptide(L)'
;MAAPWLARASSQLARRAARRLLSSPAAAPSQHRLCPPGPWLLSSVPPPAGDRRGFCSVRRFTGESSAAAVAVADEEAPENGLVAGGGDQQAIDFPGGKVSFVAEMNFLPESQRERINCYRVLDDDGRTISGSIFQEVSKELAIKMYSEMVTLQVMDTIFFEAQRQGRISFYLTSHGEEAINIASAAALTIDDIVLPQMKNVQGDFHAALNFAAVMEAPVIFFCRNNGWAISTPTNEQFRSDGAVIRGQAYGMRSIRVDGNDALAVYSAVHTAREMAIKEGRPILVEALTYRVSHHSTSDDSTKYRPVDEIEHWRTVRDPVSRYRKWVQGNGWWCDADESELRNNVRQELLKAIQVAERMPKPPLSELFTDVYDEVPSNLREQERLLRDTIKKHPADYPADVHI
;
A
#
# COMPACT_ATOMS: atom_id res chain seq x y z
N MET A 1 12.10 16.76 -16.22
CA MET A 1 12.04 16.67 -14.75
C MET A 1 10.61 16.88 -14.28
N ALA A 2 9.78 15.83 -14.26
CA ALA A 2 8.39 15.88 -13.83
C ALA A 2 8.15 14.75 -12.81
N ALA A 3 8.55 14.98 -11.56
CA ALA A 3 8.51 13.97 -10.49
C ALA A 3 7.76 14.38 -9.19
N PRO A 4 7.45 15.66 -8.89
CA PRO A 4 6.61 15.97 -7.71
C PRO A 4 5.10 16.00 -8.00
N TRP A 5 4.70 16.31 -9.25
CA TRP A 5 3.30 16.58 -9.59
C TRP A 5 2.45 15.32 -9.78
N LEU A 6 3.02 14.21 -10.23
CA LEU A 6 2.26 12.95 -10.38
C LEU A 6 1.83 12.37 -9.02
N ALA A 7 2.63 12.57 -7.96
CA ALA A 7 2.29 12.18 -6.59
C ALA A 7 1.27 13.13 -5.92
N ARG A 8 1.32 14.42 -6.24
CA ARG A 8 0.29 15.40 -5.80
C ARG A 8 -1.02 15.27 -6.59
N ALA A 9 -0.96 14.94 -7.88
CA ALA A 9 -2.15 14.74 -8.71
C ALA A 9 -2.86 13.42 -8.38
N SER A 10 -2.13 12.33 -8.13
CA SER A 10 -2.72 11.07 -7.65
C SER A 10 -3.38 11.24 -6.27
N SER A 11 -2.76 12.01 -5.37
CA SER A 11 -3.36 12.32 -4.06
C SER A 11 -4.51 13.34 -4.11
N GLN A 12 -4.52 14.29 -5.05
CA GLN A 12 -5.64 15.22 -5.23
C GLN A 12 -6.82 14.60 -5.99
N LEU A 13 -6.59 13.74 -6.98
CA LEU A 13 -7.65 12.92 -7.61
C LEU A 13 -8.20 11.90 -6.63
N ALA A 14 -7.37 11.23 -5.81
CA ALA A 14 -7.84 10.37 -4.73
C ALA A 14 -8.65 11.16 -3.69
N ARG A 15 -8.24 12.38 -3.33
CA ARG A 15 -9.03 13.27 -2.43
C ARG A 15 -10.33 13.78 -3.07
N ARG A 16 -10.37 13.99 -4.39
CA ARG A 16 -11.58 14.41 -5.13
C ARG A 16 -12.55 13.25 -5.37
N ALA A 17 -12.03 12.04 -5.61
CA ALA A 17 -12.80 10.80 -5.59
C ALA A 17 -13.38 10.57 -4.17
N ALA A 18 -12.58 10.75 -3.11
CA ALA A 18 -13.03 10.73 -1.72
C ALA A 18 -14.09 11.78 -1.38
N ARG A 19 -14.05 12.97 -2.00
CA ARG A 19 -15.11 14.00 -1.82
C ARG A 19 -16.38 13.69 -2.61
N ARG A 20 -16.28 13.11 -3.82
CA ARG A 20 -17.46 12.65 -4.58
C ARG A 20 -18.13 11.44 -3.96
N LEU A 21 -17.40 10.65 -3.16
CA LEU A 21 -17.95 9.53 -2.39
C LEU A 21 -18.94 9.95 -1.29
N LEU A 22 -19.06 11.25 -0.97
CA LEU A 22 -19.77 11.70 0.22
C LEU A 22 -20.80 12.83 -0.03
N SER A 23 -21.15 13.14 -1.28
CA SER A 23 -22.14 14.17 -1.55
C SER A 23 -23.16 13.76 -2.62
N SER A 24 -24.27 13.16 -2.19
CA SER A 24 -25.60 13.36 -2.81
C SER A 24 -26.71 13.17 -1.74
N PRO A 25 -27.83 13.92 -1.80
CA PRO A 25 -28.58 14.30 -0.60
C PRO A 25 -29.83 13.45 -0.35
N ALA A 26 -30.15 13.22 0.92
CA ALA A 26 -31.49 12.83 1.34
C ALA A 26 -31.88 13.50 2.67
N ALA A 27 -32.92 14.34 2.56
CA ALA A 27 -33.95 14.78 3.53
C ALA A 27 -33.59 15.03 5.01
N ALA A 28 -33.76 16.28 5.44
CA ALA A 28 -34.00 16.72 6.83
C ALA A 28 -35.44 16.37 7.27
N PRO A 29 -35.76 16.26 8.58
CA PRO A 29 -35.94 17.40 9.51
C PRO A 29 -35.36 17.09 10.93
N SER A 30 -35.31 17.89 12.00
CA SER A 30 -35.86 19.19 12.43
C SER A 30 -35.01 19.72 13.59
N GLN A 31 -34.88 21.05 13.65
CA GLN A 31 -34.55 21.96 14.77
C GLN A 31 -34.25 21.39 16.17
N HIS A 32 -33.10 21.77 16.75
CA HIS A 32 -33.05 22.40 18.09
C HIS A 32 -31.71 23.13 18.36
N ARG A 33 -31.84 24.45 18.59
CA ARG A 33 -31.07 25.39 19.44
C ARG A 33 -29.53 25.40 19.44
N LEU A 34 -29.03 26.52 18.92
CA LEU A 34 -27.68 27.07 19.06
C LEU A 34 -27.36 27.48 20.52
N CYS A 35 -26.15 27.17 20.97
CA CYS A 35 -25.49 27.81 22.12
C CYS A 35 -24.09 28.29 21.66
N PRO A 36 -23.61 29.47 22.07
CA PRO A 36 -22.42 30.11 21.48
C PRO A 36 -21.09 29.58 22.08
N PRO A 37 -19.96 29.71 21.37
CA PRO A 37 -18.64 29.31 21.87
C PRO A 37 -18.06 30.37 22.81
N GLY A 38 -17.55 29.93 23.97
CA GLY A 38 -16.77 30.76 24.89
C GLY A 38 -15.35 31.04 24.37
N PRO A 39 -14.71 32.16 24.77
CA PRO A 39 -13.46 32.61 24.17
C PRO A 39 -12.25 31.85 24.69
N TRP A 40 -11.39 31.45 23.76
CA TRP A 40 -10.03 30.96 24.02
C TRP A 40 -9.14 32.14 24.42
N LEU A 41 -8.66 32.13 25.66
CA LEU A 41 -7.61 33.06 26.11
C LEU A 41 -6.24 32.56 25.67
N LEU A 42 -5.65 33.31 24.73
CA LEU A 42 -4.21 33.32 24.46
C LEU A 42 -3.49 33.89 25.69
N SER A 43 -2.55 33.13 26.26
CA SER A 43 -1.46 33.70 27.04
C SER A 43 -0.15 33.05 26.62
N SER A 44 0.64 33.86 25.92
CA SER A 44 2.01 33.61 25.49
C SER A 44 2.96 34.25 26.50
N VAL A 45 3.77 33.45 27.18
CA VAL A 45 4.98 33.90 27.91
C VAL A 45 6.09 32.88 27.65
N PRO A 46 7.29 33.28 27.21
CA PRO A 46 8.38 32.35 26.91
C PRO A 46 9.20 32.02 28.18
N PRO A 47 9.79 30.81 28.31
CA PRO A 47 10.77 30.54 29.36
C PRO A 47 12.20 30.91 28.89
N PRO A 48 13.13 31.18 29.84
CA PRO A 48 14.48 31.65 29.52
C PRO A 48 15.40 30.51 29.07
N ALA A 49 16.43 30.89 28.31
CA ALA A 49 17.50 30.03 27.82
C ALA A 49 18.31 29.40 28.97
N GLY A 50 18.52 28.09 28.93
CA GLY A 50 19.39 27.41 29.89
C GLY A 50 19.44 25.89 29.74
N ASP A 51 20.61 25.43 29.29
CA ASP A 51 21.24 24.13 29.51
C ASP A 51 21.02 22.98 28.51
N ARG A 52 22.13 22.65 27.85
CA ARG A 52 22.32 21.47 27.01
C ARG A 52 22.52 20.27 27.92
N ARG A 53 21.63 19.27 27.87
CA ARG A 53 21.93 17.88 28.25
C ARG A 53 20.86 16.94 27.69
N GLY A 54 21.31 15.83 27.12
CA GLY A 54 20.50 14.91 26.32
C GLY A 54 19.33 14.28 27.07
N PHE A 55 18.25 14.05 26.33
CA PHE A 55 17.10 13.26 26.78
C PHE A 55 16.94 12.03 25.88
N CYS A 56 17.57 10.94 26.29
CA CYS A 56 17.05 9.60 26.06
C CYS A 56 16.64 9.10 27.44
N SER A 57 15.39 9.31 27.84
CA SER A 57 14.84 8.70 29.05
C SER A 57 13.91 7.56 28.66
N VAL A 58 14.49 6.35 28.61
CA VAL A 58 13.72 5.11 28.60
C VAL A 58 13.04 4.99 29.95
N ARG A 59 11.70 5.10 30.01
CA ARG A 59 10.95 4.71 31.20
C ARG A 59 10.92 3.17 31.25
N ARG A 60 11.65 2.59 32.22
CA ARG A 60 11.45 1.19 32.62
C ARG A 60 10.09 1.08 33.30
N PHE A 61 9.17 0.32 32.72
CA PHE A 61 8.02 -0.18 33.43
C PHE A 61 8.47 -1.35 34.32
N THR A 62 8.32 -1.20 35.63
CA THR A 62 8.37 -2.30 36.58
C THR A 62 7.00 -2.98 36.57
N GLY A 63 6.93 -4.22 36.10
CA GLY A 63 5.72 -5.02 36.15
C GLY A 63 5.45 -5.50 37.57
N GLU A 64 4.26 -5.21 38.08
CA GLU A 64 3.63 -5.98 39.16
C GLU A 64 2.71 -7.02 38.53
N SER A 65 2.85 -8.27 38.96
CA SER A 65 2.02 -9.38 38.50
C SER A 65 0.60 -9.25 39.05
N SER A 66 -0.40 -9.38 38.18
CA SER A 66 -1.75 -9.74 38.59
C SER A 66 -2.18 -10.94 37.78
N ALA A 67 -2.22 -12.09 38.45
CA ALA A 67 -2.77 -13.32 37.95
C ALA A 67 -4.30 -13.27 38.04
N ALA A 68 -4.98 -13.39 36.90
CA ALA A 68 -6.23 -14.14 36.72
C ALA A 68 -6.75 -13.90 35.30
N ALA A 69 -6.45 -14.82 34.38
CA ALA A 69 -7.20 -14.98 33.14
C ALA A 69 -7.68 -16.42 33.05
N VAL A 70 -8.99 -16.54 32.91
CA VAL A 70 -9.79 -17.76 32.87
C VAL A 70 -9.39 -18.60 31.67
N ALA A 71 -9.16 -19.90 31.92
CA ALA A 71 -8.89 -20.90 30.90
C ALA A 71 -10.10 -21.07 29.96
N VAL A 72 -9.85 -20.91 28.67
CA VAL A 72 -10.67 -21.49 27.60
C VAL A 72 -9.70 -22.29 26.73
N ALA A 73 -10.01 -23.57 26.54
CA ALA A 73 -9.16 -24.54 25.86
C ALA A 73 -8.97 -24.18 24.39
N ASP A 74 -7.71 -24.09 23.96
CA ASP A 74 -7.33 -24.08 22.54
C ASP A 74 -7.17 -25.53 22.06
N GLU A 75 -7.92 -25.87 21.02
CA GLU A 75 -7.69 -27.05 20.17
C GLU A 75 -6.39 -26.89 19.35
N GLU A 76 -5.85 -28.05 18.98
CA GLU A 76 -4.50 -28.35 18.49
C GLU A 76 -3.91 -27.40 17.42
N ALA A 77 -2.67 -26.94 17.67
CA ALA A 77 -1.78 -26.38 16.66
C ALA A 77 -0.96 -27.50 15.97
N PRO A 78 -0.64 -27.41 14.67
CA PRO A 78 0.06 -28.48 13.97
C PRO A 78 1.50 -28.61 14.46
N GLU A 79 1.95 -29.85 14.65
CA GLU A 79 3.33 -30.21 14.98
C GLU A 79 4.29 -29.71 13.88
N ASN A 80 4.89 -28.53 14.11
CA ASN A 80 6.20 -28.25 13.53
C ASN A 80 7.18 -29.26 14.13
N GLY A 81 7.80 -30.08 13.28
CA GLY A 81 8.60 -31.27 13.65
C GLY A 81 9.82 -31.03 14.55
N LEU A 82 9.59 -30.60 15.78
CA LEU A 82 10.49 -30.69 16.91
C LEU A 82 10.14 -31.99 17.61
N VAL A 83 10.89 -33.05 17.29
CA VAL A 83 10.80 -34.33 17.99
C VAL A 83 11.00 -34.06 19.48
N ALA A 84 9.94 -34.21 20.27
CA ALA A 84 10.03 -34.23 21.72
C ALA A 84 10.72 -35.52 22.15
N GLY A 85 12.06 -35.50 22.15
CA GLY A 85 12.86 -36.57 22.71
C GLY A 85 12.62 -36.67 24.22
N GLY A 86 12.03 -37.78 24.65
CA GLY A 86 11.85 -38.13 26.06
C GLY A 86 13.19 -38.43 26.73
N GLY A 87 13.57 -37.58 27.68
CA GLY A 87 14.77 -37.66 28.51
C GLY A 87 15.01 -36.29 29.13
N ASP A 88 15.48 -36.22 30.38
CA ASP A 88 15.70 -34.98 31.16
C ASP A 88 16.21 -33.84 30.26
N GLN A 89 15.30 -32.95 29.84
CA GLN A 89 15.65 -31.86 28.94
C GLN A 89 16.42 -30.82 29.73
N GLN A 90 17.74 -31.01 29.78
CA GLN A 90 18.65 -29.97 30.22
C GLN A 90 18.41 -28.73 29.36
N ALA A 91 18.26 -27.61 30.03
CA ALA A 91 17.99 -26.33 29.40
C ALA A 91 18.74 -25.24 30.15
N ILE A 92 19.14 -24.20 29.42
CA ILE A 92 19.76 -23.01 29.97
C ILE A 92 18.72 -21.88 30.04
N ASP A 93 18.70 -21.17 31.16
CA ASP A 93 17.99 -19.89 31.26
C ASP A 93 18.94 -18.79 30.77
N PHE A 94 18.74 -18.34 29.53
CA PHE A 94 19.57 -17.34 28.87
C PHE A 94 18.75 -16.05 28.69
N PRO A 95 19.37 -14.85 28.73
CA PRO A 95 18.64 -13.61 28.46
C PRO A 95 17.86 -13.70 27.14
N GLY A 96 16.54 -13.54 27.20
CA GLY A 96 15.62 -13.70 26.06
C GLY A 96 14.75 -14.97 26.09
N GLY A 97 15.04 -15.93 26.97
CA GLY A 97 14.18 -17.09 27.21
C GLY A 97 14.94 -18.38 27.51
N LYS A 98 14.19 -19.39 27.96
CA LYS A 98 14.74 -20.74 28.22
C LYS A 98 15.02 -21.47 26.91
N VAL A 99 16.21 -22.03 26.77
CA VAL A 99 16.65 -22.77 25.57
C VAL A 99 17.02 -24.20 25.94
N SER A 100 16.39 -25.18 25.29
CA SER A 100 16.68 -26.61 25.49
C SER A 100 17.92 -27.06 24.70
N PHE A 101 18.69 -27.98 25.26
CA PHE A 101 19.83 -28.59 24.57
C PHE A 101 19.41 -29.79 23.72
N VAL A 102 20.11 -30.01 22.60
CA VAL A 102 20.04 -31.24 21.79
C VAL A 102 21.44 -31.84 21.68
N ALA A 103 21.55 -33.16 21.74
CA ALA A 103 22.84 -33.86 21.70
C ALA A 103 23.36 -34.09 20.26
N GLU A 104 22.44 -34.16 19.29
CA GLU A 104 22.77 -34.37 17.88
C GLU A 104 22.98 -33.04 17.16
N MET A 105 24.05 -32.95 16.36
CA MET A 105 24.32 -31.79 15.53
C MET A 105 23.37 -31.77 14.33
N ASN A 106 22.33 -30.95 14.41
CA ASN A 106 21.31 -30.80 13.37
C ASN A 106 21.15 -29.33 12.98
N PHE A 107 21.53 -28.98 11.74
CA PHE A 107 21.26 -27.64 11.20
C PHE A 107 19.77 -27.48 10.88
N LEU A 108 19.22 -26.30 11.18
CA LEU A 108 17.88 -25.95 10.70
C LEU A 108 17.90 -25.85 9.16
N PRO A 109 16.86 -26.35 8.47
CA PRO A 109 16.81 -26.29 7.01
C PRO A 109 16.70 -24.84 6.52
N GLU A 110 17.18 -24.58 5.31
CA GLU A 110 17.14 -23.25 4.67
C GLU A 110 15.70 -22.71 4.52
N SER A 111 14.73 -23.62 4.36
CA SER A 111 13.30 -23.31 4.32
C SER A 111 12.50 -24.47 4.91
N GLN A 112 11.23 -24.19 5.22
CA GLN A 112 10.27 -25.27 5.46
C GLN A 112 10.12 -26.12 4.19
N ARG A 113 9.79 -27.42 4.38
CA ARG A 113 9.54 -28.36 3.27
C ARG A 113 8.30 -27.96 2.48
N GLU A 114 7.29 -27.46 3.17
CA GLU A 114 6.06 -26.93 2.59
C GLU A 114 6.09 -25.41 2.62
N ARG A 115 5.56 -24.79 1.56
CA ARG A 115 5.43 -23.33 1.49
C ARG A 115 4.23 -22.88 2.31
N ILE A 116 4.31 -21.67 2.84
CA ILE A 116 3.19 -21.02 3.53
C ILE A 116 2.01 -20.89 2.55
N ASN A 117 0.86 -21.37 3.02
CA ASN A 117 -0.39 -21.39 2.28
C ASN A 117 -0.84 -19.98 1.88
N CYS A 118 -1.54 -19.90 0.76
CA CYS A 118 -2.06 -18.66 0.21
C CYS A 118 -3.56 -18.55 0.52
N TYR A 119 -3.95 -17.57 1.35
CA TYR A 119 -5.35 -17.32 1.68
C TYR A 119 -6.12 -16.80 0.45
N ARG A 120 -7.29 -17.38 0.22
CA ARG A 120 -8.13 -17.17 -0.97
C ARG A 120 -9.60 -17.37 -0.62
N VAL A 121 -10.48 -16.60 -1.25
CA VAL A 121 -11.94 -16.56 -1.04
C VAL A 121 -12.68 -16.93 -2.31
N LEU A 122 -12.26 -16.42 -3.47
CA LEU A 122 -12.87 -16.62 -4.77
C LEU A 122 -12.05 -17.59 -5.61
N ASP A 123 -12.69 -18.61 -6.19
CA ASP A 123 -12.09 -19.47 -7.20
C ASP A 123 -11.84 -18.72 -8.53
N ASP A 124 -11.36 -19.42 -9.56
CA ASP A 124 -11.05 -18.80 -10.86
C ASP A 124 -12.29 -18.41 -11.67
N ASP A 125 -13.45 -18.90 -11.26
CA ASP A 125 -14.75 -18.56 -11.81
C ASP A 125 -15.49 -17.51 -10.98
N GLY A 126 -14.82 -16.90 -9.99
CA GLY A 126 -15.39 -15.87 -9.15
C GLY A 126 -16.49 -16.41 -8.22
N ARG A 127 -16.50 -17.71 -7.94
CA ARG A 127 -17.39 -18.31 -6.94
C ARG A 127 -16.68 -18.38 -5.60
N THR A 128 -17.43 -18.22 -4.52
CA THR A 128 -16.88 -18.37 -3.17
C THR A 128 -16.50 -19.83 -2.90
N ILE A 129 -15.29 -20.03 -2.37
CA ILE A 129 -14.78 -21.36 -2.01
C ILE A 129 -15.54 -21.84 -0.77
N SER A 130 -16.02 -23.08 -0.77
CA SER A 130 -16.73 -23.66 0.37
C SER A 130 -15.87 -23.62 1.64
N GLY A 131 -16.43 -23.11 2.74
CA GLY A 131 -15.72 -22.97 4.01
C GLY A 131 -14.77 -21.77 4.10
N SER A 132 -14.67 -20.92 3.08
CA SER A 132 -13.89 -19.67 3.19
C SER A 132 -14.53 -18.74 4.22
N ILE A 133 -13.79 -18.40 5.27
CA ILE A 133 -14.18 -17.35 6.23
C ILE A 133 -13.56 -16.05 5.75
N PHE A 134 -14.38 -15.03 5.52
CA PHE A 134 -13.94 -13.74 4.99
C PHE A 134 -14.83 -12.62 5.53
N GLN A 135 -14.34 -11.37 5.42
CA GLN A 135 -15.10 -10.20 5.84
C GLN A 135 -16.16 -9.91 4.77
N GLU A 136 -17.44 -9.97 5.16
CA GLU A 136 -18.54 -9.63 4.24
C GLU A 136 -18.45 -8.18 3.79
N VAL A 137 -18.71 -7.95 2.50
CA VAL A 137 -18.76 -6.62 1.88
C VAL A 137 -20.20 -6.29 1.48
N SER A 138 -20.63 -5.05 1.70
CA SER A 138 -21.94 -4.61 1.24
C SER A 138 -21.98 -4.54 -0.29
N LYS A 139 -23.18 -4.60 -0.88
CA LYS A 139 -23.38 -4.42 -2.33
C LYS A 139 -22.74 -3.10 -2.82
N GLU A 140 -22.93 -2.02 -2.08
CA GLU A 140 -22.42 -0.69 -2.42
C GLU A 140 -20.90 -0.68 -2.44
N LEU A 141 -20.27 -1.27 -1.42
CA LEU A 141 -18.82 -1.38 -1.36
C LEU A 141 -18.28 -2.29 -2.48
N ALA A 142 -18.96 -3.40 -2.74
CA ALA A 142 -18.59 -4.34 -3.78
C ALA A 142 -18.59 -3.68 -5.17
N ILE A 143 -19.70 -3.03 -5.54
CA ILE A 143 -19.83 -2.31 -6.81
C ILE A 143 -18.80 -1.19 -6.91
N LYS A 144 -18.54 -0.47 -5.81
CA LYS A 144 -17.53 0.59 -5.77
C LYS A 144 -16.13 0.04 -6.03
N MET A 145 -15.73 -1.04 -5.35
CA MET A 145 -14.44 -1.69 -5.58
C MET A 145 -14.29 -2.13 -7.05
N TYR A 146 -15.33 -2.75 -7.61
CA TYR A 146 -15.31 -3.14 -9.02
C TYR A 146 -15.17 -1.95 -9.96
N SER A 147 -15.96 -0.90 -9.72
CA SER A 147 -15.95 0.31 -10.55
C SER A 147 -14.60 1.01 -10.54
N GLU A 148 -13.94 1.08 -9.37
CA GLU A 148 -12.61 1.69 -9.24
C GLU A 148 -11.52 0.85 -9.91
N MET A 149 -11.61 -0.50 -9.88
CA MET A 149 -10.70 -1.36 -10.63
C MET A 149 -10.83 -1.15 -12.15
N VAL A 150 -12.06 -1.07 -12.66
CA VAL A 150 -12.32 -0.77 -14.08
C VAL A 150 -11.82 0.64 -14.43
N THR A 151 -12.07 1.63 -13.57
CA THR A 151 -11.56 2.99 -13.74
C THR A 151 -10.04 3.00 -13.87
N LEU A 152 -9.33 2.29 -12.99
CA LEU A 152 -7.87 2.19 -13.01
C LEU A 152 -7.37 1.57 -14.33
N GLN A 153 -8.00 0.51 -14.85
CA GLN A 153 -7.63 -0.08 -16.14
C GLN A 153 -7.81 0.91 -17.31
N VAL A 154 -8.92 1.65 -17.33
CA VAL A 154 -9.20 2.63 -18.38
C VAL A 154 -8.19 3.79 -18.29
N MET A 155 -7.88 4.26 -17.07
CA MET A 155 -6.85 5.27 -16.83
C MET A 155 -5.50 4.81 -17.36
N ASP A 156 -5.06 3.62 -16.97
CA ASP A 156 -3.77 3.07 -17.38
C ASP A 156 -3.62 3.04 -18.90
N THR A 157 -4.66 2.58 -19.61
CA THR A 157 -4.66 2.51 -21.07
C THR A 157 -4.49 3.90 -21.68
N ILE A 158 -5.26 4.89 -21.22
CA ILE A 158 -5.22 6.25 -21.79
C ILE A 158 -3.89 6.94 -21.49
N PHE A 159 -3.37 6.84 -20.27
CA PHE A 159 -2.14 7.52 -19.88
C PHE A 159 -0.89 6.84 -20.46
N PHE A 160 -0.90 5.52 -20.64
CA PHE A 160 0.15 4.82 -21.35
C PHE A 160 0.26 5.34 -22.79
N GLU A 161 -0.86 5.46 -23.50
CA GLU A 161 -0.89 6.04 -24.86
C GLU A 161 -0.50 7.51 -24.89
N ALA A 162 -0.92 8.31 -23.91
CA ALA A 162 -0.49 9.71 -23.79
C ALA A 162 1.05 9.80 -23.65
N GLN A 163 1.67 8.86 -22.95
CA GLN A 163 3.12 8.78 -22.85
C GLN A 163 3.76 8.36 -24.20
N ARG A 164 3.19 7.39 -24.92
CA ARG A 164 3.67 6.97 -26.26
C ARG A 164 3.61 8.11 -27.29
N GLN A 165 2.66 9.02 -27.14
CA GLN A 165 2.54 10.23 -27.95
C GLN A 165 3.46 11.38 -27.50
N GLY A 166 4.27 11.18 -26.45
CA GLY A 166 5.17 12.21 -25.91
C GLY A 166 4.47 13.34 -25.14
N ARG A 167 3.18 13.19 -24.82
CA ARG A 167 2.39 14.22 -24.11
C ARG A 167 2.75 14.28 -22.62
N ILE A 168 3.16 13.14 -22.06
CA ILE A 168 3.74 13.04 -20.72
C ILE A 168 5.08 12.29 -20.81
N SER A 169 6.01 12.60 -19.90
CA SER A 169 7.37 12.06 -19.97
C SER A 169 7.47 10.60 -19.54
N PHE A 170 6.64 10.17 -18.59
CA PHE A 170 6.78 8.88 -17.92
C PHE A 170 5.45 8.43 -17.30
N TYR A 171 5.21 7.12 -17.33
CA TYR A 171 4.04 6.49 -16.73
C TYR A 171 4.33 5.02 -16.35
N LEU A 172 3.64 4.52 -15.32
CA LEU A 172 3.59 3.11 -14.93
C LEU A 172 2.13 2.67 -14.87
N THR A 173 1.85 1.47 -15.35
CA THR A 173 0.54 0.83 -15.27
C THR A 173 0.49 -0.14 -14.09
N SER A 174 -0.71 -0.45 -13.62
CA SER A 174 -0.99 -1.39 -12.53
C SER A 174 -1.76 -2.64 -13.00
N HIS A 175 -1.71 -2.98 -14.29
CA HIS A 175 -2.41 -4.15 -14.82
C HIS A 175 -1.96 -5.45 -14.13
N GLY A 176 -2.94 -6.21 -13.65
CA GLY A 176 -2.77 -7.42 -12.85
C GLY A 176 -2.75 -7.14 -11.34
N GLU A 177 -2.61 -5.88 -10.91
CA GLU A 177 -2.47 -5.49 -9.51
C GLU A 177 -3.64 -4.60 -9.01
N GLU A 178 -4.72 -4.50 -9.79
CA GLU A 178 -5.86 -3.63 -9.51
C GLU A 178 -6.58 -4.03 -8.22
N ALA A 179 -6.83 -5.33 -8.03
CA ALA A 179 -7.46 -5.85 -6.81
C ALA A 179 -6.65 -5.50 -5.57
N ILE A 180 -5.32 -5.66 -5.61
CA ILE A 180 -4.45 -5.26 -4.51
C ILE A 180 -4.65 -3.78 -4.18
N ASN A 181 -4.57 -2.90 -5.16
CA ASN A 181 -4.60 -1.46 -4.94
C ASN A 181 -5.94 -1.00 -4.37
N ILE A 182 -7.04 -1.49 -4.95
CA ILE A 182 -8.39 -1.05 -4.58
C ILE A 182 -8.89 -1.72 -3.31
N ALA A 183 -8.73 -3.04 -3.18
CA ALA A 183 -9.25 -3.79 -2.04
C ALA A 183 -8.50 -3.49 -0.74
N SER A 184 -7.18 -3.32 -0.80
CA SER A 184 -6.41 -2.93 0.39
C SER A 184 -6.81 -1.54 0.86
N ALA A 185 -6.97 -0.57 -0.05
CA ALA A 185 -7.42 0.77 0.30
C ALA A 185 -8.86 0.80 0.83
N ALA A 186 -9.74 -0.05 0.30
CA ALA A 186 -11.13 -0.15 0.75
C ALA A 186 -11.26 -0.66 2.19
N ALA A 187 -10.26 -1.40 2.68
CA ALA A 187 -10.21 -1.93 4.05
C ALA A 187 -9.66 -0.91 5.08
N LEU A 188 -9.20 0.26 4.64
CA LEU A 188 -8.64 1.32 5.48
C LEU A 188 -9.66 2.44 5.71
N THR A 189 -9.40 3.27 6.73
CA THR A 189 -10.12 4.54 6.94
C THR A 189 -9.35 5.70 6.33
N ILE A 190 -10.02 6.85 6.18
CA ILE A 190 -9.41 8.06 5.58
C ILE A 190 -8.26 8.64 6.43
N ASP A 191 -8.23 8.30 7.71
CA ASP A 191 -7.23 8.78 8.66
C ASP A 191 -5.99 7.87 8.71
N ASP A 192 -6.05 6.69 8.07
CA ASP A 192 -4.91 5.80 7.98
C ASP A 192 -3.84 6.39 7.05
N ILE A 193 -2.62 6.46 7.55
CA ILE A 193 -1.49 6.99 6.78
C ILE A 193 -0.98 5.91 5.83
N VAL A 194 -1.10 6.16 4.52
CA VAL A 194 -0.56 5.28 3.49
C VAL A 194 0.81 5.78 3.03
N LEU A 195 1.84 4.95 3.22
CA LEU A 195 3.17 5.16 2.68
C LEU A 195 3.36 4.26 1.44
N PRO A 196 3.15 4.78 0.22
CA PRO A 196 3.20 3.94 -0.98
C PRO A 196 4.64 3.50 -1.29
N GLN A 197 4.81 2.19 -1.48
CA GLN A 197 5.99 1.47 -1.94
C GLN A 197 7.28 1.70 -1.14
N MET A 198 7.60 0.70 -0.32
CA MET A 198 8.95 0.43 0.17
C MET A 198 9.57 -0.68 -0.71
N LYS A 199 10.87 -0.60 -1.06
CA LYS A 199 11.50 -1.65 -1.88
C LYS A 199 11.97 -2.82 -0.99
N ASN A 200 11.40 -4.00 -1.21
CA ASN A 200 11.50 -5.20 -0.35
C ASN A 200 12.90 -5.82 -0.14
N VAL A 201 13.94 -5.34 -0.83
CA VAL A 201 15.33 -5.87 -0.74
C VAL A 201 16.35 -4.75 -0.44
N GLN A 202 15.87 -3.61 0.04
CA GLN A 202 16.74 -2.57 0.59
C GLN A 202 16.96 -2.81 2.09
N GLY A 203 18.10 -2.32 2.62
CA GLY A 203 18.40 -2.40 4.06
C GLY A 203 17.31 -1.79 4.93
N ASP A 204 16.59 -0.80 4.41
CA ASP A 204 15.47 -0.17 5.10
C ASP A 204 14.34 -1.16 5.38
N PHE A 205 14.09 -2.15 4.53
CA PHE A 205 13.05 -3.16 4.78
C PHE A 205 13.36 -3.95 6.06
N HIS A 206 14.61 -4.39 6.22
CA HIS A 206 15.07 -5.02 7.47
C HIS A 206 14.93 -4.08 8.66
N ALA A 207 15.39 -2.83 8.52
CA ALA A 207 15.31 -1.85 9.59
C ALA A 207 13.87 -1.59 10.03
N ALA A 208 12.94 -1.38 9.08
CA ALA A 208 11.55 -1.08 9.39
C ALA A 208 10.82 -2.24 10.04
N LEU A 209 11.00 -3.48 9.57
CA LEU A 209 10.40 -4.65 10.21
C LEU A 209 10.88 -4.82 11.65
N ASN A 210 12.19 -4.73 11.87
CA ASN A 210 12.76 -4.89 13.21
C ASN A 210 12.34 -3.75 14.16
N PHE A 211 12.39 -2.49 13.70
CA PHE A 211 11.94 -1.35 14.50
C PHE A 211 10.45 -1.49 14.85
N ALA A 212 9.60 -1.82 13.88
CA ALA A 212 8.17 -1.95 14.14
C ALA A 212 7.87 -3.07 15.13
N ALA A 213 8.59 -4.20 15.06
CA ALA A 213 8.40 -5.32 15.97
C ALA A 213 8.84 -4.99 17.39
N VAL A 214 10.04 -4.41 17.56
CA VAL A 214 10.59 -4.05 18.88
C VAL A 214 9.82 -2.90 19.52
N MET A 215 9.35 -1.95 18.72
CA MET A 215 8.63 -0.76 19.20
C MET A 215 7.11 -0.97 19.29
N GLU A 216 6.61 -2.18 19.00
CA GLU A 216 5.18 -2.48 19.04
C GLU A 216 4.36 -1.45 18.23
N ALA A 217 4.80 -1.21 16.99
CA ALA A 217 4.19 -0.22 16.13
C ALA A 217 2.93 -0.78 15.44
N PRO A 218 1.79 -0.06 15.48
CA PRO A 218 0.56 -0.48 14.80
C PRO A 218 0.65 -0.19 13.29
N VAL A 219 1.38 -1.02 12.55
CA VAL A 219 1.63 -0.86 11.11
C VAL A 219 1.40 -2.15 10.34
N ILE A 220 0.81 -2.02 9.14
CA ILE A 220 0.69 -3.12 8.18
C ILE A 220 1.78 -2.95 7.13
N PHE A 221 2.68 -3.94 7.05
CA PHE A 221 3.61 -4.06 5.93
C PHE A 221 2.94 -4.86 4.82
N PHE A 222 2.51 -4.17 3.78
CA PHE A 222 1.85 -4.78 2.63
C PHE A 222 2.84 -4.98 1.48
N CYS A 223 3.30 -6.22 1.31
CA CYS A 223 4.25 -6.62 0.27
C CYS A 223 3.51 -7.13 -0.97
N ARG A 224 3.63 -6.39 -2.08
CA ARG A 224 3.25 -6.87 -3.41
C ARG A 224 4.35 -7.76 -3.97
N ASN A 225 4.07 -9.06 -4.12
CA ASN A 225 4.97 -9.98 -4.78
C ASN A 225 4.37 -10.35 -6.14
N ASN A 226 4.78 -9.60 -7.16
CA ASN A 226 4.31 -9.72 -8.54
C ASN A 226 5.25 -10.56 -9.44
N GLY A 227 6.19 -11.27 -8.82
CA GLY A 227 7.18 -12.12 -9.50
C GLY A 227 8.44 -11.40 -10.01
N TRP A 228 8.45 -10.07 -10.10
CA TRP A 228 9.49 -9.35 -10.87
C TRP A 228 9.87 -7.98 -10.31
N ALA A 229 11.17 -7.72 -10.17
CA ALA A 229 11.74 -6.39 -9.95
C ALA A 229 12.42 -5.90 -11.24
N ILE A 230 11.72 -5.07 -12.03
CA ILE A 230 12.13 -4.70 -13.40
C ILE A 230 12.32 -5.97 -14.26
N SER A 231 13.56 -6.43 -14.44
CA SER A 231 13.93 -7.65 -15.17
C SER A 231 14.37 -8.79 -14.26
N THR A 232 14.53 -8.56 -12.96
CA THR A 232 15.02 -9.56 -12.00
C THR A 232 13.86 -10.40 -11.48
N PRO A 233 13.84 -11.72 -11.75
CA PRO A 233 12.84 -12.63 -11.20
C PRO A 233 13.06 -12.90 -9.70
N THR A 234 12.02 -13.38 -9.01
CA THR A 234 12.07 -13.64 -7.55
C THR A 234 13.15 -14.62 -7.11
N ASN A 235 13.51 -15.61 -7.93
CA ASN A 235 14.57 -16.59 -7.63
C ASN A 235 15.99 -15.98 -7.64
N GLU A 236 16.17 -14.82 -8.27
CA GLU A 236 17.39 -13.99 -8.17
C GLU A 236 17.26 -12.90 -7.10
N GLN A 237 16.04 -12.62 -6.66
CA GLN A 237 15.75 -11.59 -5.66
C GLN A 237 15.92 -12.11 -4.22
N PHE A 238 15.47 -13.33 -3.93
CA PHE A 238 15.63 -13.99 -2.63
C PHE A 238 15.42 -15.51 -2.73
N ARG A 239 15.92 -16.26 -1.74
CA ARG A 239 15.77 -17.72 -1.63
C ARG A 239 14.72 -18.17 -0.60
N SER A 240 14.26 -17.25 0.25
CA SER A 240 13.22 -17.52 1.24
C SER A 240 11.87 -17.85 0.60
N ASP A 241 10.96 -18.49 1.35
CA ASP A 241 9.57 -18.67 0.92
C ASP A 241 8.82 -17.33 0.94
N GLY A 242 9.10 -16.48 -0.06
CA GLY A 242 8.50 -15.16 -0.20
C GLY A 242 8.96 -14.18 0.88
N ALA A 243 8.22 -13.08 0.97
CA ALA A 243 8.34 -12.10 2.03
C ALA A 243 7.62 -12.53 3.32
N VAL A 244 6.59 -13.38 3.22
CA VAL A 244 5.75 -13.78 4.35
C VAL A 244 6.55 -14.39 5.52
N ILE A 245 7.52 -15.25 5.22
CA ILE A 245 8.36 -15.90 6.25
C ILE A 245 9.26 -14.90 7.00
N ARG A 246 9.57 -13.76 6.38
CA ARG A 246 10.42 -12.75 7.01
C ARG A 246 9.72 -12.08 8.18
N GLY A 247 8.40 -11.90 8.12
CA GLY A 247 7.67 -11.33 9.25
C GLY A 247 7.77 -12.23 10.49
N GLN A 248 7.66 -13.56 10.31
CA GLN A 248 7.87 -14.52 11.40
C GLN A 248 9.27 -14.39 12.03
N ALA A 249 10.31 -14.17 11.20
CA ALA A 249 11.67 -13.98 11.68
C ALA A 249 11.86 -12.73 12.57
N TYR A 250 10.99 -11.72 12.45
CA TYR A 250 10.97 -10.54 13.34
C TYR A 250 9.89 -10.61 14.43
N GLY A 251 9.24 -11.76 14.62
CA GLY A 251 8.18 -11.91 15.63
C GLY A 251 6.86 -11.21 15.24
N MET A 252 6.59 -11.07 13.94
CA MET A 252 5.40 -10.43 13.39
C MET A 252 4.40 -11.48 12.89
N ARG A 253 3.11 -11.26 13.17
CA ARG A 253 2.05 -12.05 12.53
C ARG A 253 2.08 -11.77 11.04
N SER A 254 2.03 -12.84 10.24
CA SER A 254 2.25 -12.78 8.80
C SER A 254 1.24 -13.64 8.06
N ILE A 255 0.74 -13.14 6.93
CA ILE A 255 -0.20 -13.87 6.06
C ILE A 255 0.19 -13.69 4.60
N ARG A 256 0.01 -14.74 3.81
CA ARG A 256 0.10 -14.70 2.35
C ARG A 256 -1.31 -14.79 1.76
N VAL A 257 -1.62 -13.94 0.79
CA VAL A 257 -2.95 -13.81 0.18
C VAL A 257 -2.87 -13.86 -1.35
N ASP A 258 -3.90 -14.39 -1.98
CA ASP A 258 -4.09 -14.29 -3.44
C ASP A 258 -4.42 -12.82 -3.76
N GLY A 259 -3.46 -12.10 -4.33
CA GLY A 259 -3.58 -10.70 -4.70
C GLY A 259 -4.54 -10.46 -5.88
N ASN A 260 -4.90 -11.50 -6.63
CA ASN A 260 -5.88 -11.40 -7.71
C ASN A 260 -7.30 -11.67 -7.22
N ASP A 261 -7.47 -11.93 -5.92
CA ASP A 261 -8.76 -12.08 -5.26
C ASP A 261 -9.03 -10.86 -4.35
N ALA A 262 -9.88 -9.97 -4.84
CA ALA A 262 -10.21 -8.73 -4.14
C ALA A 262 -10.86 -8.96 -2.76
N LEU A 263 -11.63 -10.05 -2.58
CA LEU A 263 -12.23 -10.34 -1.27
C LEU A 263 -11.19 -10.88 -0.28
N ALA A 264 -10.25 -11.69 -0.76
CA ALA A 264 -9.15 -12.16 0.07
C ALA A 264 -8.24 -11.01 0.53
N VAL A 265 -7.88 -10.10 -0.40
CA VAL A 265 -7.09 -8.91 -0.06
C VAL A 265 -7.85 -8.01 0.92
N TYR A 266 -9.11 -7.69 0.63
CA TYR A 266 -9.93 -6.84 1.51
C TYR A 266 -10.01 -7.42 2.91
N SER A 267 -10.35 -8.70 3.03
CA SER A 267 -10.51 -9.38 4.32
C SER A 267 -9.21 -9.41 5.11
N ALA A 268 -8.09 -9.77 4.45
CA ALA A 268 -6.80 -9.83 5.12
C ALA A 268 -6.34 -8.45 5.61
N VAL A 269 -6.52 -7.38 4.83
CA VAL A 269 -6.14 -6.03 5.24
C VAL A 269 -7.08 -5.49 6.32
N HIS A 270 -8.38 -5.76 6.21
CA HIS A 270 -9.36 -5.36 7.22
C HIS A 270 -9.03 -5.98 8.58
N THR A 271 -8.84 -7.31 8.62
CA THR A 271 -8.47 -8.02 9.85
C THR A 271 -7.08 -7.60 10.33
N ALA A 272 -6.10 -7.41 9.43
CA ALA A 272 -4.78 -6.94 9.81
C ALA A 272 -4.82 -5.54 10.43
N ARG A 273 -5.65 -4.64 9.91
CA ARG A 273 -5.86 -3.30 10.47
C ARG A 273 -6.41 -3.36 11.88
N GLU A 274 -7.46 -4.15 12.09
CA GLU A 274 -8.07 -4.32 13.42
C GLU A 274 -7.07 -4.89 14.42
N MET A 275 -6.35 -5.95 14.04
CA MET A 275 -5.33 -6.57 14.90
C MET A 275 -4.18 -5.60 15.20
N ALA A 276 -3.65 -4.89 14.20
CA ALA A 276 -2.53 -3.97 14.40
C ALA A 276 -2.88 -2.86 15.40
N ILE A 277 -4.09 -2.30 15.30
CA ILE A 277 -4.57 -1.25 16.20
C ILE A 277 -4.84 -1.81 17.59
N LYS A 278 -5.59 -2.93 17.69
CA LYS A 278 -6.03 -3.49 18.97
C LYS A 278 -4.86 -4.02 19.80
N GLU A 279 -3.90 -4.65 19.15
CA GLU A 279 -2.77 -5.31 19.82
C GLU A 279 -1.54 -4.42 19.92
N GLY A 280 -1.50 -3.30 19.17
CA GLY A 280 -0.30 -2.46 19.08
C GLY A 280 0.87 -3.24 18.48
N ARG A 281 0.65 -4.04 17.44
CA ARG A 281 1.71 -4.90 16.87
C ARG A 281 1.71 -4.83 15.36
N PRO A 282 2.89 -4.94 14.73
CA PRO A 282 2.97 -4.86 13.29
C PRO A 282 2.57 -6.19 12.65
N ILE A 283 2.00 -6.11 11.45
CA ILE A 283 1.54 -7.27 10.67
C ILE A 283 2.14 -7.20 9.28
N LEU A 284 2.55 -8.36 8.75
CA LEU A 284 3.04 -8.48 7.38
C LEU A 284 2.03 -9.22 6.51
N VAL A 285 1.64 -8.61 5.40
CA VAL A 285 0.77 -9.21 4.37
C VAL A 285 1.57 -9.34 3.09
N GLU A 286 1.75 -10.56 2.57
CA GLU A 286 2.30 -10.79 1.24
C GLU A 286 1.15 -11.09 0.27
N ALA A 287 0.89 -10.18 -0.67
CA ALA A 287 -0.07 -10.40 -1.75
C ALA A 287 0.65 -10.93 -2.99
N LEU A 288 0.34 -12.17 -3.36
CA LEU A 288 0.86 -12.80 -4.58
C LEU A 288 0.04 -12.34 -5.78
N THR A 289 0.71 -11.81 -6.80
CA THR A 289 0.06 -11.35 -8.02
C THR A 289 1.02 -11.52 -9.20
N TYR A 290 0.69 -10.94 -10.34
CA TYR A 290 1.55 -10.93 -11.51
C TYR A 290 1.57 -9.56 -12.18
N ARG A 291 2.77 -9.06 -12.47
CA ARG A 291 2.93 -7.80 -13.21
C ARG A 291 2.70 -8.02 -14.70
N VAL A 292 1.45 -7.92 -15.14
CA VAL A 292 1.06 -8.20 -16.55
C VAL A 292 1.75 -7.21 -17.51
N SER A 293 1.83 -5.95 -17.15
CA SER A 293 2.48 -4.93 -17.97
C SER A 293 4.00 -4.91 -17.84
N HIS A 294 4.64 -4.14 -18.72
CA HIS A 294 6.03 -3.71 -18.56
C HIS A 294 6.22 -3.02 -17.20
N HIS A 295 7.46 -2.99 -16.70
CA HIS A 295 7.77 -2.29 -15.45
C HIS A 295 7.39 -0.81 -15.52
N SER A 296 7.62 -0.18 -16.67
CA SER A 296 7.24 1.20 -16.95
C SER A 296 7.21 1.42 -18.45
N THR A 297 6.85 2.64 -18.87
CA THR A 297 7.00 3.11 -20.25
C THR A 297 8.45 3.12 -20.76
N SER A 298 9.46 2.99 -19.90
CA SER A 298 10.87 2.87 -20.29
C SER A 298 11.37 1.42 -20.37
N ASP A 299 10.49 0.45 -20.17
CA ASP A 299 10.82 -0.98 -20.12
C ASP A 299 10.15 -1.74 -21.27
N ASP A 300 10.80 -2.83 -21.69
CA ASP A 300 10.25 -3.81 -22.62
C ASP A 300 10.46 -5.20 -22.02
N SER A 301 9.38 -5.71 -21.44
CA SER A 301 9.43 -6.95 -20.70
C SER A 301 9.47 -8.21 -21.56
N THR A 302 9.20 -8.10 -22.86
CA THR A 302 9.25 -9.25 -23.77
C THR A 302 10.68 -9.77 -23.97
N LYS A 303 11.67 -8.96 -23.59
CA LYS A 303 13.10 -9.31 -23.65
C LYS A 303 13.54 -10.31 -22.59
N TYR A 304 12.78 -10.47 -21.51
CA TYR A 304 13.19 -11.28 -20.37
C TYR A 304 12.03 -12.06 -19.72
N ARG A 305 10.81 -11.98 -20.26
CA ARG A 305 9.67 -12.78 -19.83
C ARG A 305 9.00 -13.46 -21.03
N PRO A 306 8.62 -14.74 -20.91
CA PRO A 306 7.81 -15.42 -21.92
C PRO A 306 6.47 -14.70 -22.16
N VAL A 307 6.07 -14.54 -23.43
CA VAL A 307 4.84 -13.82 -23.79
C VAL A 307 3.59 -14.63 -23.42
N ASP A 308 3.66 -15.95 -23.52
CA ASP A 308 2.61 -16.90 -23.11
C ASP A 308 2.35 -16.85 -21.60
N GLU A 309 3.40 -16.70 -20.78
CA GLU A 309 3.27 -16.46 -19.34
C GLU A 309 2.48 -15.16 -19.09
N ILE A 310 2.87 -14.06 -19.72
CA ILE A 310 2.18 -12.77 -19.56
C ILE A 310 0.71 -12.88 -19.99
N GLU A 311 0.44 -13.55 -21.11
CA GLU A 311 -0.92 -13.68 -21.64
C GLU A 311 -1.81 -14.57 -20.75
N HIS A 312 -1.24 -15.62 -20.16
CA HIS A 312 -1.95 -16.44 -19.17
C HIS A 312 -2.44 -15.58 -17.99
N TRP A 313 -1.56 -14.74 -17.44
CA TRP A 313 -1.92 -13.87 -16.32
C TRP A 313 -2.88 -12.74 -16.73
N ARG A 314 -2.76 -12.23 -17.95
CA ARG A 314 -3.65 -11.20 -18.51
C ARG A 314 -5.09 -11.70 -18.70
N THR A 315 -5.27 -12.97 -19.06
CA THR A 315 -6.59 -13.47 -19.52
C THR A 315 -7.23 -14.43 -18.55
N VAL A 316 -6.47 -15.40 -18.03
CA VAL A 316 -7.00 -16.48 -17.19
C VAL A 316 -7.05 -16.08 -15.72
N ARG A 317 -6.10 -15.24 -15.28
CA ARG A 317 -5.91 -14.87 -13.87
C ARG A 317 -6.18 -13.39 -13.59
N ASP A 318 -6.90 -12.70 -14.46
CA ASP A 318 -7.19 -11.27 -14.33
C ASP A 318 -8.06 -10.97 -13.09
N PRO A 319 -7.60 -10.12 -12.15
CA PRO A 319 -8.37 -9.78 -10.95
C PRO A 319 -9.72 -9.12 -11.26
N VAL A 320 -9.76 -8.25 -12.28
CA VAL A 320 -10.96 -7.49 -12.62
C VAL A 320 -12.04 -8.43 -13.15
N SER A 321 -11.67 -9.34 -14.04
CA SER A 321 -12.56 -10.38 -14.59
C SER A 321 -13.05 -11.33 -13.51
N ARG A 322 -12.16 -11.79 -12.60
CA ARG A 322 -12.56 -12.66 -11.48
C ARG A 322 -13.60 -11.98 -10.59
N TYR A 323 -13.36 -10.73 -10.22
CA TYR A 323 -14.29 -9.99 -9.36
C TYR A 323 -15.58 -9.62 -10.09
N ARG A 324 -15.53 -9.35 -11.40
CA ARG A 324 -16.72 -9.16 -12.26
C ARG A 324 -17.65 -10.36 -12.18
N LYS A 325 -17.11 -11.57 -12.39
CA LYS A 325 -17.90 -12.82 -12.32
C LYS A 325 -18.62 -12.93 -10.97
N TRP A 326 -17.95 -12.56 -9.87
CA TRP A 326 -18.55 -12.56 -8.54
C TRP A 326 -19.68 -11.52 -8.40
N VAL A 327 -19.48 -10.26 -8.75
CA VAL A 327 -20.54 -9.23 -8.64
C VAL A 327 -21.73 -9.51 -9.57
N GLN A 328 -21.48 -10.08 -10.75
CA GLN A 328 -22.53 -10.54 -11.68
C GLN A 328 -23.28 -11.75 -11.12
N GLY A 329 -22.57 -12.71 -10.53
CA GLY A 329 -23.15 -13.89 -9.88
C GLY A 329 -24.08 -13.54 -8.71
N ASN A 330 -23.84 -12.41 -8.04
CA ASN A 330 -24.72 -11.87 -6.99
C ASN A 330 -25.88 -11.01 -7.54
N GLY A 331 -25.98 -10.81 -8.87
CA GLY A 331 -27.00 -9.99 -9.50
C GLY A 331 -26.84 -8.48 -9.27
N TRP A 332 -25.61 -8.02 -9.00
CA TRP A 332 -25.30 -6.62 -8.68
C TRP A 332 -24.70 -5.84 -9.85
N TRP A 333 -24.34 -6.53 -10.92
CA TRP A 333 -23.71 -5.95 -12.11
C TRP A 333 -24.18 -6.67 -13.36
N CYS A 334 -24.30 -5.95 -14.48
CA CYS A 334 -24.58 -6.51 -15.80
C CYS A 334 -23.73 -5.87 -16.90
N ASP A 335 -23.83 -6.38 -18.13
CA ASP A 335 -23.03 -5.88 -19.25
C ASP A 335 -23.42 -4.46 -19.70
N ALA A 336 -24.66 -4.05 -19.41
CA ALA A 336 -25.09 -2.67 -19.62
C ALA A 336 -24.35 -1.72 -18.66
N ASP A 337 -24.27 -2.06 -17.37
CA ASP A 337 -23.53 -1.30 -16.35
C ASP A 337 -22.04 -1.20 -16.71
N GLU A 338 -21.44 -2.30 -17.18
CA GLU A 338 -20.05 -2.33 -17.64
C GLU A 338 -19.80 -1.32 -18.76
N SER A 339 -20.65 -1.37 -19.79
CA SER A 339 -20.51 -0.53 -20.98
C SER A 339 -20.73 0.94 -20.63
N GLU A 340 -21.70 1.23 -19.78
CA GLU A 340 -21.96 2.58 -19.26
C GLU A 340 -20.77 3.10 -18.46
N LEU A 341 -20.25 2.33 -17.50
CA LEU A 341 -19.11 2.73 -16.67
C LEU A 341 -17.88 3.04 -17.53
N ARG A 342 -17.48 2.14 -18.42
CA ARG A 342 -16.29 2.33 -19.27
C ARG A 342 -16.42 3.56 -20.18
N ASN A 343 -17.61 3.78 -20.74
CA ASN A 343 -17.87 4.96 -21.55
C ASN A 343 -17.79 6.23 -20.71
N ASN A 344 -18.45 6.27 -19.55
CA ASN A 344 -18.46 7.43 -18.67
C ASN A 344 -17.04 7.79 -18.20
N VAL A 345 -16.29 6.80 -17.70
CA VAL A 345 -14.90 6.98 -17.25
C VAL A 345 -14.03 7.50 -18.40
N ARG A 346 -14.14 6.91 -19.61
CA ARG A 346 -13.38 7.37 -20.78
C ARG A 346 -13.68 8.84 -21.09
N GLN A 347 -14.96 9.25 -21.08
CA GLN A 347 -15.33 10.64 -21.34
C GLN A 347 -14.82 11.59 -20.26
N GLU A 348 -14.95 11.22 -18.98
CA GLU A 348 -14.45 12.01 -17.86
C GLU A 348 -12.92 12.19 -17.93
N LEU A 349 -12.18 11.12 -18.25
CA LEU A 349 -10.72 11.16 -18.37
C LEU A 349 -10.26 12.01 -19.56
N LEU A 350 -10.88 11.87 -20.73
CA LEU A 350 -10.55 12.70 -21.88
C LEU A 350 -10.79 14.18 -21.60
N LYS A 351 -11.90 14.50 -20.92
CA LYS A 351 -12.18 15.88 -20.46
C LYS A 351 -11.12 16.36 -19.46
N ALA A 352 -10.73 15.53 -18.49
CA ALA A 352 -9.71 15.87 -17.51
C ALA A 352 -8.33 16.13 -18.16
N ILE A 353 -7.94 15.32 -19.13
CA ILE A 353 -6.69 15.50 -19.89
C ILE A 353 -6.73 16.79 -20.70
N GLN A 354 -7.82 17.09 -21.40
CA GLN A 354 -7.98 18.35 -22.14
C GLN A 354 -7.85 19.58 -21.23
N VAL A 355 -8.37 19.52 -20.00
CA VAL A 355 -8.16 20.58 -19.01
C VAL A 355 -6.69 20.65 -18.60
N ALA A 356 -6.08 19.52 -18.23
CA ALA A 356 -4.71 19.47 -17.75
C ALA A 356 -3.68 19.95 -18.79
N GLU A 357 -3.89 19.68 -20.07
CA GLU A 357 -2.98 20.11 -21.15
C GLU A 357 -3.03 21.59 -21.44
N ARG A 358 -4.15 22.25 -21.11
CA ARG A 358 -4.31 23.69 -21.25
C ARG A 358 -3.83 24.46 -20.03
N MET A 359 -3.53 23.77 -18.93
CA MET A 359 -3.00 24.41 -17.73
C MET A 359 -1.57 24.88 -17.98
N PRO A 360 -1.23 26.13 -17.64
CA PRO A 360 0.14 26.60 -17.71
C PRO A 360 1.03 25.78 -16.78
N LYS A 361 2.32 25.70 -17.11
CA LYS A 361 3.31 25.13 -16.20
C LYS A 361 3.44 26.01 -14.96
N PRO A 362 3.88 25.44 -13.81
CA PRO A 362 4.16 26.24 -12.63
C PRO A 362 5.16 27.37 -12.92
N PRO A 363 5.05 28.51 -12.22
CA PRO A 363 5.97 29.62 -12.37
C PRO A 363 7.40 29.22 -11.99
N LEU A 364 8.38 29.92 -12.57
CA LEU A 364 9.80 29.65 -12.35
C LEU A 364 10.21 29.67 -10.86
N SER A 365 9.57 30.53 -10.06
CA SER A 365 9.85 30.67 -8.63
C SER A 365 9.64 29.38 -7.85
N GLU A 366 8.72 28.51 -8.28
CA GLU A 366 8.44 27.23 -7.59
C GLU A 366 9.62 26.25 -7.66
N LEU A 367 10.62 26.50 -8.53
CA LEU A 367 11.87 25.75 -8.54
C LEU A 367 12.72 25.98 -7.27
N PHE A 368 12.53 27.12 -6.59
CA PHE A 368 13.37 27.56 -5.47
C PHE A 368 12.65 27.52 -4.11
N THR A 369 11.33 27.39 -4.11
CA THR A 369 10.52 27.20 -2.90
C THR A 369 10.50 25.73 -2.48
N ASP A 370 10.05 25.43 -1.25
CA ASP A 370 9.95 24.08 -0.67
C ASP A 370 11.29 23.32 -0.49
N VAL A 371 12.44 23.93 -0.84
CA VAL A 371 13.78 23.38 -0.53
C VAL A 371 14.08 23.49 0.98
N TYR A 372 13.70 24.63 1.56
CA TYR A 372 13.71 24.92 3.00
C TYR A 372 12.38 25.57 3.37
N ASP A 373 12.04 25.57 4.66
CA ASP A 373 10.81 26.22 5.18
C ASP A 373 10.79 27.72 4.83
N GLU A 374 11.91 28.41 5.09
CA GLU A 374 12.15 29.76 4.59
C GLU A 374 13.20 29.75 3.49
N VAL A 375 12.91 30.40 2.36
CA VAL A 375 13.84 30.48 1.23
C VAL A 375 15.11 31.25 1.63
N PRO A 376 16.29 30.63 1.68
CA PRO A 376 17.53 31.29 2.09
C PRO A 376 18.03 32.31 1.06
N SER A 377 18.89 33.24 1.49
CA SER A 377 19.39 34.35 0.65
C SER A 377 20.09 33.88 -0.63
N ASN A 378 20.85 32.80 -0.57
CA ASN A 378 21.53 32.22 -1.74
C ASN A 378 20.54 31.66 -2.77
N LEU A 379 19.40 31.09 -2.36
CA LEU A 379 18.38 30.64 -3.30
C LEU A 379 17.64 31.81 -3.95
N ARG A 380 17.38 32.89 -3.18
CA ARG A 380 16.82 34.13 -3.75
C ARG A 380 17.78 34.76 -4.78
N GLU A 381 19.08 34.72 -4.51
CA GLU A 381 20.09 35.17 -5.46
C GLU A 381 20.14 34.29 -6.71
N GLN A 382 20.10 32.96 -6.57
CA GLN A 382 20.06 32.04 -7.70
C GLN A 382 18.79 32.23 -8.56
N GLU A 383 17.64 32.44 -7.94
CA GLU A 383 16.39 32.76 -8.65
C GLU A 383 16.55 34.05 -9.45
N ARG A 384 17.06 35.12 -8.84
CA ARG A 384 17.33 36.39 -9.51
C ARG A 384 18.27 36.21 -10.71
N LEU A 385 19.37 35.47 -10.53
CA LEU A 385 20.33 35.19 -11.59
C LEU A 385 19.70 34.43 -12.76
N LEU A 386 18.83 33.45 -12.49
CA LEU A 386 18.13 32.71 -13.53
C LEU A 386 17.14 33.61 -14.28
N ARG A 387 16.37 34.42 -13.57
CA ARG A 387 15.45 35.40 -14.17
C ARG A 387 16.19 36.39 -15.07
N ASP A 388 17.33 36.89 -14.64
CA ASP A 388 18.16 37.80 -15.42
C ASP A 388 18.78 37.11 -16.65
N THR A 389 19.10 35.82 -16.55
CA THR A 389 19.62 35.02 -17.66
C THR A 389 18.54 34.79 -18.72
N ILE A 390 17.32 34.41 -18.32
CA ILE A 390 16.19 34.24 -19.25
C ILE A 390 15.87 35.55 -19.98
N LYS A 391 15.91 36.69 -19.27
CA LYS A 391 15.71 38.01 -19.88
C LYS A 391 16.78 38.35 -20.92
N LYS A 392 18.04 37.95 -20.70
CA LYS A 392 19.15 38.18 -21.63
C LYS A 392 19.11 37.24 -22.84
N HIS A 393 18.63 36.02 -22.64
CA HIS A 393 18.65 34.94 -23.64
C HIS A 393 17.27 34.31 -23.86
N PRO A 394 16.22 35.09 -24.20
CA PRO A 394 14.85 34.56 -24.25
C PRO A 394 14.66 33.46 -25.32
N ALA A 395 15.49 33.45 -26.38
CA ALA A 395 15.43 32.45 -27.45
C ALA A 395 15.91 31.05 -27.00
N ASP A 396 16.66 30.96 -25.90
CA ASP A 396 17.21 29.69 -25.39
C ASP A 396 16.23 28.96 -24.46
N TYR A 397 15.09 29.57 -24.13
CA TYR A 397 14.10 29.03 -23.21
C TYR A 397 12.73 28.83 -23.88
N PRO A 398 11.91 27.87 -23.40
CA PRO A 398 10.55 27.70 -23.89
C PRO A 398 9.70 28.96 -23.69
N ALA A 399 8.87 29.28 -24.68
CA ALA A 399 8.03 30.49 -24.68
C ALA A 399 6.95 30.49 -23.57
N ASP A 400 6.65 29.32 -22.99
CA ASP A 400 5.70 29.12 -21.91
C ASP A 400 6.33 29.20 -20.50
N VAL A 401 7.61 29.56 -20.39
CA VAL A 401 8.24 29.84 -19.09
C VAL A 401 7.71 31.17 -18.54
N HIS A 402 6.85 31.09 -17.53
CA HIS A 402 6.39 32.25 -16.79
C HIS A 402 7.50 32.71 -15.83
N ILE A 403 8.16 33.82 -16.20
CA ILE A 403 9.14 34.54 -15.38
C ILE A 403 8.41 35.14 -14.18
#